data_AF-A0A9P3L6Z5-F1
#
_entry.id   AF-A0A9P3L6Z5-F1
#
_cell.length_a   1.000
_cell.length_b   1.000
_cell.length_c   1.000
_cell.angle_alpha   90.00
_cell.angle_beta   90.00
_cell.angle_gamma   90.00
#
_symmetry.space_group_name_H-M   'P 1'
#
loop_
_entity.id
_entity.type
_entity.pdbx_description
1 polymer ?
#
loop_
_entity_poly.entity_id
_entity_poly.type
_entity_poly.pdbx_seq_one_letter_code
_entity_poly.pdbx_strand_id
1 'polypeptide(L)'
;MNSEQPQTTSPTSPELGQQQEVYTISRTVHQQQPLPPLSPWTHFAIFTGILAPVALFPYLAVRRHLISLHRKVSEVSQTNAALQRDLKAALLESSIRREEHDRLAAALSEVRRDFDGFRAEQAARELQRARDEERTRAQLEELAAQNERTRTNLTTLRDLSPTLADIAAFMQEVELQQGFVTRKNDGRGIERIRQFAYKLGSILTSDLEVDNPPQSEPVSSAASSSTRAAKKDKKSKQVSDNEAAQQQ
;
A
#
# COMPACT_ATOMS: atom_id res chain seq x y z
N MET A 1 -1.09 30.24 8.31
CA MET A 1 -0.66 31.47 9.00
C MET A 1 -0.99 32.63 8.07
N ASN A 2 -2.18 33.21 8.22
CA ASN A 2 -2.56 34.43 7.49
C ASN A 2 -2.94 35.46 8.55
N SER A 3 -2.16 36.53 8.57
CA SER A 3 -2.27 37.66 9.47
C SER A 3 -3.04 38.74 8.74
N GLU A 4 -4.30 38.98 9.10
CA GLU A 4 -4.97 40.21 8.71
C GLU A 4 -5.44 40.96 9.96
N GLN A 5 -4.87 42.15 10.07
CA GLN A 5 -5.02 43.15 11.11
C GLN A 5 -6.37 43.89 11.03
N PRO A 6 -6.73 44.61 12.10
CA PRO A 6 -8.03 45.25 12.29
C PRO A 6 -8.09 46.64 11.64
N GLN A 7 -9.25 47.00 11.08
CA GLN A 7 -9.53 48.38 10.68
C GLN A 7 -10.30 49.11 11.79
N THR A 8 -9.59 50.06 12.39
CA THR A 8 -10.10 51.18 13.17
C THR A 8 -10.41 52.34 12.21
N THR A 9 -11.63 52.88 12.22
CA THR A 9 -11.86 54.30 11.86
C THR A 9 -13.00 54.87 12.70
N SER A 10 -12.69 56.02 13.28
CA SER A 10 -13.50 56.80 14.21
C SER A 10 -14.28 57.91 13.45
N PRO A 11 -14.70 59.01 14.10
CA PRO A 11 -16.07 59.50 14.16
C PRO A 11 -16.42 60.55 13.09
N THR A 12 -17.71 60.86 12.91
CA THR A 12 -18.14 62.04 12.14
C THR A 12 -19.36 62.68 12.79
N SER A 13 -19.10 63.78 13.51
CA SER A 13 -20.04 64.89 13.70
C SER A 13 -19.84 65.89 12.56
N PRO A 14 -20.93 66.50 12.09
CA PRO A 14 -21.02 67.96 12.01
C PRO A 14 -22.34 68.44 12.66
N GLU A 15 -22.33 69.44 13.53
CA GLU A 15 -22.02 70.86 13.30
C GLU A 15 -23.18 71.64 12.63
N LEU A 16 -23.65 72.64 13.40
CA LEU A 16 -24.36 73.89 13.09
C LEU A 16 -25.51 73.96 12.08
N GLY A 17 -26.63 74.45 12.61
CA GLY A 17 -27.59 75.35 11.96
C GLY A 17 -28.60 75.80 13.03
N GLN A 18 -28.32 76.84 13.83
CA GLN A 18 -28.67 78.23 13.51
C GLN A 18 -29.92 78.36 12.64
N GLN A 19 -31.07 78.59 13.26
CA GLN A 19 -31.90 79.72 12.85
C GLN A 19 -32.75 80.22 14.01
N GLN A 20 -32.59 81.51 14.19
CA GLN A 20 -33.00 82.38 15.25
C GLN A 20 -34.14 83.21 14.66
N GLU A 21 -35.39 82.96 15.05
CA GLU A 21 -36.47 83.91 14.79
C GLU A 21 -36.95 84.51 16.11
N VAL A 22 -36.51 85.76 16.27
CA VAL A 22 -36.97 86.75 17.21
C VAL A 22 -38.33 87.24 16.72
N TYR A 23 -39.41 86.90 17.42
CA TYR A 23 -40.65 87.70 17.37
C TYR A 23 -40.97 88.27 18.74
N THR A 24 -40.84 89.57 18.76
CA THR A 24 -41.23 90.53 19.78
C THR A 24 -42.74 90.58 19.97
N ILE A 25 -43.14 90.56 21.25
CA ILE A 25 -44.10 91.48 21.88
C ILE A 25 -45.53 91.46 21.33
N SER A 26 -46.44 90.89 22.13
CA SER A 26 -47.77 91.47 22.37
C SER A 26 -48.21 91.13 23.79
N ARG A 27 -47.93 92.08 24.70
CA ARG A 27 -48.34 92.07 26.10
C ARG A 27 -49.81 92.48 26.17
N THR A 28 -50.73 91.51 26.16
CA THR A 28 -52.13 91.74 26.51
C THR A 28 -52.30 91.60 28.01
N VAL A 29 -52.48 92.75 28.67
CA VAL A 29 -52.96 92.82 30.06
C VAL A 29 -54.43 92.39 30.03
N HIS A 30 -54.70 91.14 30.39
CA HIS A 30 -56.05 90.69 30.72
C HIS A 30 -56.24 90.76 32.23
N GLN A 31 -57.31 91.48 32.58
CA GLN A 31 -57.84 91.73 33.91
C GLN A 31 -57.80 90.48 34.79
N GLN A 32 -57.15 90.61 35.93
CA GLN A 32 -57.32 89.73 37.07
C GLN A 32 -58.79 89.77 37.51
N GLN A 33 -59.55 88.75 37.14
CA GLN A 33 -60.71 88.36 37.93
C GLN A 33 -60.22 87.65 39.18
N PRO A 34 -60.71 88.01 40.38
CA PRO A 34 -60.37 87.31 41.61
C PRO A 34 -60.90 85.88 41.52
N LEU A 35 -59.98 84.93 41.34
CA LEU A 35 -60.28 83.51 41.34
C LEU A 35 -60.88 83.10 42.69
N PRO A 36 -61.96 82.30 42.70
CA PRO A 36 -62.55 81.79 43.93
C PRO A 36 -61.51 80.96 44.72
N PRO A 37 -61.57 80.92 46.06
CA PRO A 37 -60.65 80.13 46.87
C PRO A 37 -60.73 78.66 46.44
N LEU A 38 -59.71 78.22 45.72
CA LEU A 38 -59.60 76.86 45.23
C LEU A 38 -59.57 75.90 46.43
N SER A 39 -60.48 74.93 46.41
CA SER A 39 -60.55 73.87 47.41
C SER A 39 -59.18 73.20 47.55
N PRO A 40 -58.68 72.93 48.77
CA PRO A 40 -57.35 72.35 49.00
C PRO A 40 -57.13 71.02 48.25
N TRP A 41 -58.21 70.30 47.94
CA TRP A 41 -58.18 69.09 47.09
C TRP A 41 -57.66 69.34 45.67
N THR A 42 -57.94 70.51 45.09
CA THR A 42 -57.45 70.85 43.75
C THR A 42 -55.93 71.04 43.73
N HIS A 43 -55.35 71.62 44.78
CA HIS A 43 -53.91 71.71 44.92
C HIS A 43 -53.26 70.33 45.07
N PHE A 44 -53.85 69.43 45.87
CA PHE A 44 -53.37 68.04 45.93
C PHE A 44 -53.46 67.33 44.58
N ALA A 45 -54.55 67.49 43.84
CA ALA A 45 -54.72 66.90 42.51
C ALA A 45 -53.69 67.44 41.50
N ILE A 46 -53.42 68.74 41.52
CA ILE A 46 -52.43 69.38 40.64
C ILE A 46 -51.00 68.93 41.03
N PHE A 47 -50.67 68.95 42.32
CA PHE A 47 -49.35 68.53 42.79
C PHE A 47 -49.09 67.05 42.51
N THR A 48 -50.06 66.16 42.78
CA THR A 48 -49.93 64.74 42.45
C THR A 48 -49.88 64.50 40.95
N GLY A 49 -50.66 65.24 40.15
CA GLY A 49 -50.65 65.17 38.69
C GLY A 49 -49.31 65.57 38.05
N ILE A 50 -48.52 66.46 38.69
CA ILE A 50 -47.18 66.85 38.23
C ILE A 50 -46.09 65.96 38.85
N LEU A 51 -46.19 65.65 40.14
CA LEU A 51 -45.19 64.87 40.84
C LEU A 51 -45.19 63.39 40.41
N ALA A 52 -46.37 62.84 40.13
CA ALA A 52 -46.52 61.46 39.67
C ALA A 52 -45.74 61.17 38.37
N PRO A 53 -45.91 61.90 37.25
CA PRO A 53 -45.15 61.64 36.03
C PRO A 53 -43.64 61.88 36.23
N VAL A 54 -43.24 62.88 37.02
CA VAL A 54 -41.82 63.15 37.31
C VAL A 54 -41.17 62.00 38.09
N ALA A 55 -41.88 61.39 39.05
CA ALA A 55 -41.39 60.23 39.80
C ALA A 55 -41.52 58.90 39.01
N LEU A 56 -42.56 58.77 38.18
CA LEU A 56 -42.94 57.51 37.54
C LEU A 56 -42.21 57.29 36.21
N PHE A 57 -41.88 58.37 35.48
CA PHE A 57 -41.11 58.29 34.24
C PHE A 57 -39.72 57.62 34.39
N PRO A 58 -38.84 58.04 35.33
CA PRO A 58 -37.54 57.40 35.50
C PRO A 58 -37.69 55.93 35.92
N TYR A 59 -38.70 55.60 36.74
CA TYR A 59 -38.99 54.23 37.11
C TYR A 59 -39.40 53.37 35.90
N LEU A 60 -40.26 53.90 35.02
CA LEU A 60 -40.65 53.21 33.79
C LEU A 60 -39.48 53.03 32.82
N ALA A 61 -38.60 54.03 32.69
CA ALA A 61 -37.41 53.93 31.85
C ALA A 61 -36.47 52.81 32.35
N VAL A 62 -36.17 52.77 33.66
CA VAL A 62 -35.35 51.71 34.26
C VAL A 62 -36.02 50.35 34.08
N ARG A 63 -37.35 50.25 34.30
CA ARG A 63 -38.09 49.00 34.11
C ARG A 63 -38.00 48.50 32.66
N ARG A 64 -38.14 49.40 31.68
CA ARG A 64 -37.99 49.06 30.25
C ARG A 64 -36.56 48.61 29.94
N HIS A 65 -35.55 49.28 30.48
CA HIS A 65 -34.14 48.89 30.30
C HIS A 65 -33.83 47.53 30.92
N LEU A 66 -34.30 47.24 32.14
CA LEU A 66 -34.14 45.93 32.78
C LEU A 66 -34.77 44.82 31.93
N ILE A 67 -35.98 45.04 31.40
CA ILE A 67 -36.63 44.06 30.51
C ILE A 67 -35.81 43.86 29.22
N SER A 68 -35.29 44.94 28.62
CA SER A 68 -34.43 44.83 27.44
C SER A 68 -33.12 44.11 27.74
N LEU A 69 -32.52 44.35 28.91
CA LEU A 69 -31.28 43.70 29.32
C LEU A 69 -31.51 42.21 29.55
N HIS A 70 -32.59 41.85 30.25
CA HIS A 70 -32.98 40.44 30.43
C HIS A 70 -33.20 39.74 29.09
N ARG A 71 -33.87 40.40 28.13
CA ARG A 71 -34.04 39.85 26.78
C ARG A 71 -32.70 39.62 26.09
N LYS A 72 -31.79 40.60 26.11
CA LYS A 72 -30.46 40.45 25.52
C LYS A 72 -29.62 39.36 26.21
N VAL A 73 -29.67 39.28 27.53
CA VAL A 73 -28.99 38.22 28.31
C VAL A 73 -29.58 36.86 27.94
N SER A 74 -30.90 36.74 27.80
CA SER A 74 -31.52 35.48 27.37
C SER A 74 -31.12 35.09 25.94
N GLU A 75 -31.06 36.05 25.02
CA GLU A 75 -30.63 35.83 23.64
C GLU A 75 -29.16 35.39 23.58
N VAL A 76 -28.27 36.10 24.27
CA VAL A 76 -26.84 35.72 24.38
C VAL A 76 -26.66 34.36 25.06
N SER A 77 -27.48 34.05 26.07
CA SER A 77 -27.41 32.74 26.72
C SER A 77 -27.84 31.61 25.77
N GLN A 78 -28.81 31.87 24.90
CA GLN A 78 -29.29 30.92 23.90
C GLN A 78 -28.25 30.69 22.80
N THR A 79 -27.62 31.76 22.30
CA THR A 79 -26.55 31.64 21.29
C THR A 79 -25.32 30.97 21.88
N ASN A 80 -24.94 31.27 23.12
CA ASN A 80 -23.84 30.59 23.81
C ASN A 80 -24.13 29.09 23.99
N ALA A 81 -25.37 28.73 24.37
CA ALA A 81 -25.77 27.33 24.47
C ALA A 81 -25.76 26.61 23.12
N ALA A 82 -26.08 27.29 22.01
CA ALA A 82 -25.96 26.74 20.66
C ALA A 82 -24.48 26.52 20.29
N LEU A 83 -23.63 27.54 20.45
CA LEU A 83 -22.19 27.45 20.20
C LEU A 83 -21.51 26.35 21.01
N GLN A 84 -21.91 26.15 22.27
CA GLN A 84 -21.40 25.06 23.10
C GLN A 84 -21.79 23.68 22.56
N ARG A 85 -22.97 23.53 21.95
CA ARG A 85 -23.37 22.28 21.30
C ARG A 85 -22.58 22.05 20.02
N ASP A 86 -22.41 23.09 19.21
CA ASP A 86 -21.67 23.01 17.95
C ASP A 86 -20.18 22.70 18.20
N LEU A 87 -19.57 23.32 19.20
CA LEU A 87 -18.20 23.03 19.61
C LEU A 87 -18.06 21.57 20.07
N LYS A 88 -19.02 21.07 20.87
CA LYS A 88 -19.03 19.65 21.28
C LYS A 88 -19.18 18.72 20.08
N ALA A 89 -20.08 19.04 19.15
CA ALA A 89 -20.26 18.26 17.93
C ALA A 89 -18.99 18.25 17.07
N ALA A 90 -18.36 19.40 16.87
CA ALA A 90 -17.11 19.53 16.11
C ALA A 90 -15.94 18.80 16.80
N LEU A 91 -15.84 18.85 18.13
CA LEU A 91 -14.84 18.08 18.87
C LEU A 91 -15.04 16.58 18.70
N LEU A 92 -16.28 16.10 18.81
CA LEU A 92 -16.60 14.69 18.58
C LEU A 92 -16.28 14.27 17.14
N GLU A 93 -16.67 15.06 16.15
CA GLU A 93 -16.34 14.78 14.74
C GLU A 93 -14.82 14.75 14.50
N SER A 94 -14.07 15.70 15.09
CA SER A 94 -12.62 15.72 14.99
C SER A 94 -11.96 14.49 15.64
N SER A 95 -12.55 14.00 16.74
CA SER A 95 -12.06 12.80 17.44
C SER A 95 -12.27 11.54 16.61
N ILE A 96 -13.43 11.43 15.94
CA ILE A 96 -13.73 10.31 15.03
C ILE A 96 -12.78 10.32 13.85
N ARG A 97 -12.57 11.47 13.19
CA ARG A 97 -11.63 11.58 12.07
C ARG A 97 -10.21 11.21 12.47
N ARG A 98 -9.77 11.61 13.67
CA ARG A 98 -8.45 11.24 14.18
C ARG A 98 -8.33 9.73 14.37
N GLU A 99 -9.34 9.09 14.94
CA GLU A 99 -9.37 7.64 15.10
C GLU A 99 -9.32 6.92 13.73
N GLU A 100 -10.06 7.41 12.74
CA GLU A 100 -10.01 6.89 11.36
C GLU A 100 -8.61 7.05 10.74
N HIS A 101 -7.98 8.21 10.91
CA HIS A 101 -6.61 8.43 10.46
C HIS A 101 -5.61 7.49 11.13
N ASP A 102 -5.74 7.26 12.44
CA ASP A 102 -4.88 6.34 13.17
C ASP A 102 -5.08 4.89 12.69
N ARG A 103 -6.32 4.49 12.41
CA ARG A 103 -6.64 3.17 11.80
C ARG A 103 -6.06 3.02 10.39
N LEU A 104 -6.17 4.04 9.55
CA LEU A 104 -5.59 4.03 8.20
C LEU A 104 -4.06 4.00 8.26
N ALA A 105 -3.45 4.75 9.17
CA ALA A 105 -2.01 4.73 9.37
C ALA A 105 -1.52 3.34 9.82
N ALA A 106 -2.25 2.69 10.73
CA ALA A 106 -1.97 1.32 11.15
C ALA A 106 -2.08 0.34 9.96
N ALA A 107 -3.16 0.39 9.19
CA ALA A 107 -3.34 -0.46 8.01
C ALA A 107 -2.25 -0.25 6.95
N LEU A 108 -1.85 1.00 6.69
CA LEU A 108 -0.75 1.30 5.77
C LEU A 108 0.59 0.76 6.28
N SER A 109 0.82 0.80 7.59
CA SER A 109 2.04 0.24 8.18
C SER A 109 2.11 -1.28 8.06
N GLU A 110 0.96 -1.96 8.16
CA GLU A 110 0.82 -3.40 7.96
C GLU A 110 1.09 -3.78 6.50
N VAL A 111 0.44 -3.10 5.54
CA VAL A 111 0.68 -3.32 4.11
C VAL A 111 2.14 -3.09 3.74
N ARG A 112 2.78 -2.06 4.33
CA ARG A 112 4.21 -1.80 4.12
C ARG A 112 5.07 -2.95 4.64
N ARG A 113 4.76 -3.46 5.83
CA ARG A 113 5.47 -4.60 6.43
C ARG A 113 5.31 -5.87 5.58
N ASP A 114 4.12 -6.10 5.04
CA ASP A 114 3.86 -7.23 4.15
C ASP A 114 4.65 -7.11 2.84
N PHE A 115 4.68 -5.90 2.26
CA PHE A 115 5.47 -5.63 1.05
C PHE A 115 6.97 -5.84 1.27
N ASP A 116 7.50 -5.39 2.40
CA ASP A 116 8.89 -5.64 2.78
C ASP A 116 9.16 -7.14 2.96
N GLY A 117 8.20 -7.88 3.53
CA GLY A 117 8.24 -9.34 3.62
C GLY A 117 8.28 -10.03 2.25
N PHE A 118 7.40 -9.65 1.33
CA PHE A 118 7.38 -10.19 -0.04
C PHE A 118 8.67 -9.88 -0.79
N ARG A 119 9.24 -8.68 -0.60
CA ARG A 119 10.51 -8.30 -1.21
C ARG A 119 11.68 -9.15 -0.68
N ALA A 120 11.72 -9.41 0.62
CA ALA A 120 12.71 -10.29 1.23
C ALA A 120 12.56 -11.73 0.73
N GLU A 121 11.33 -12.24 0.63
CA GLU A 121 11.06 -13.57 0.10
C GLU A 121 11.48 -13.70 -1.37
N GLN A 122 11.20 -12.69 -2.20
CA GLN A 122 11.63 -12.67 -3.59
C GLN A 122 13.16 -12.72 -3.71
N ALA A 123 13.87 -11.92 -2.92
CA ALA A 123 15.34 -11.92 -2.91
C ALA A 123 15.90 -13.29 -2.47
N ALA A 124 15.28 -13.94 -1.48
CA ALA A 124 15.66 -15.28 -1.05
C ALA A 124 15.43 -16.34 -2.15
N ARG A 125 14.30 -16.26 -2.87
CA ARG A 125 13.99 -17.14 -4.01
C ARG A 125 14.96 -16.94 -5.17
N GLU A 126 15.34 -15.70 -5.48
CA GLU A 126 16.32 -15.39 -6.52
C GLU A 126 17.71 -15.96 -6.17
N LEU A 127 18.15 -15.80 -4.90
CA LEU A 127 19.39 -16.39 -4.42
C LEU A 127 19.35 -17.93 -4.49
N GLN A 128 18.21 -18.54 -4.16
CA GLN A 128 18.05 -19.99 -4.27
C GLN A 128 18.14 -20.46 -5.72
N ARG A 129 17.48 -19.77 -6.65
CA ARG A 129 17.57 -20.07 -8.08
C ARG A 129 19.01 -19.98 -8.59
N ALA A 130 19.74 -18.94 -8.21
CA ALA A 130 21.14 -18.79 -8.58
C ALA A 130 22.01 -19.97 -8.11
N ARG A 131 21.78 -20.46 -6.88
CA ARG A 131 22.49 -21.64 -6.34
C ARG A 131 22.13 -22.93 -7.06
N ASP A 132 20.85 -23.10 -7.41
CA ASP A 132 20.40 -24.28 -8.13
C ASP A 132 20.91 -24.27 -9.59
N GLU A 133 20.98 -23.10 -10.23
CA GLU A 133 21.64 -22.91 -11.52
C GLU A 133 23.15 -23.22 -11.46
N GLU A 134 23.84 -22.78 -10.40
CA GLU A 134 25.27 -23.09 -10.21
C GLU A 134 25.50 -24.60 -10.02
N ARG A 135 24.67 -25.27 -9.23
CA ARG A 135 24.74 -26.74 -9.04
C ARG A 135 24.50 -27.50 -10.33
N THR A 136 23.50 -27.10 -11.09
CA THR A 136 23.20 -27.75 -12.37
C THR A 136 24.32 -27.54 -13.38
N ARG A 137 24.94 -26.35 -13.42
CA ARG A 137 26.15 -26.12 -14.23
C ARG A 137 27.32 -27.00 -13.80
N ALA A 138 27.60 -27.08 -12.50
CA ALA A 138 28.66 -27.94 -11.98
C ALA A 138 28.45 -29.42 -12.33
N GLN A 139 27.20 -29.92 -12.26
CA GLN A 139 26.85 -31.28 -12.67
C GLN A 139 27.06 -31.51 -14.18
N LEU A 140 26.69 -30.53 -15.01
CA LEU A 140 26.91 -30.62 -16.46
C LEU A 140 28.42 -30.64 -16.80
N GLU A 141 29.21 -29.82 -16.12
CA GLU A 141 30.68 -29.81 -16.27
C GLU A 141 31.30 -31.14 -15.82
N GLU A 142 30.84 -31.71 -14.71
CA GLU A 142 31.30 -33.03 -14.24
C GLU A 142 30.96 -34.14 -15.25
N LEU A 143 29.74 -34.16 -15.77
CA LEU A 143 29.32 -35.12 -16.79
C LEU A 143 30.11 -34.95 -18.09
N ALA A 144 30.40 -33.71 -18.50
CA ALA A 144 31.23 -33.43 -19.67
C ALA A 144 32.66 -33.96 -19.47
N ALA A 145 33.27 -33.71 -18.31
CA ALA A 145 34.61 -34.20 -17.98
C ALA A 145 34.64 -35.74 -17.87
N GLN A 146 33.60 -36.37 -17.33
CA GLN A 146 33.49 -37.82 -17.30
C GLN A 146 33.38 -38.40 -18.72
N ASN A 147 32.58 -37.78 -19.58
CA ASN A 147 32.44 -38.19 -20.98
C ASN A 147 33.78 -38.08 -21.72
N GLU A 148 34.52 -36.98 -21.53
CA GLU A 148 35.86 -36.81 -22.10
C GLU A 148 36.81 -37.92 -21.65
N ARG A 149 36.84 -38.27 -20.34
CA ARG A 149 37.64 -39.39 -19.82
C ARG A 149 37.25 -40.73 -20.44
N THR A 150 35.95 -40.97 -20.63
CA THR A 150 35.50 -42.20 -21.29
C THR A 150 35.96 -42.24 -22.74
N ARG A 151 35.90 -41.11 -23.46
CA ARG A 151 36.40 -40.99 -24.83
C ARG A 151 37.91 -41.25 -24.89
N THR A 152 38.70 -40.67 -23.97
CA THR A 152 40.15 -40.93 -23.94
C THR A 152 40.46 -42.41 -23.67
N ASN A 153 39.71 -43.06 -22.78
CA ASN A 153 39.87 -44.49 -22.52
C ASN A 153 39.47 -45.37 -23.71
N LEU A 154 38.44 -44.97 -24.45
CA LEU A 154 38.05 -45.66 -25.68
C LEU A 154 39.11 -45.47 -26.78
N THR A 155 39.71 -44.28 -26.89
CA THR A 155 40.82 -44.06 -27.83
C THR A 155 42.05 -44.88 -27.48
N THR A 156 42.42 -45.04 -26.20
CA THR A 156 43.56 -45.91 -25.85
C THR A 156 43.27 -47.38 -26.15
N LEU A 157 42.04 -47.86 -25.90
CA LEU A 157 41.63 -49.20 -26.32
C LEU A 157 41.64 -49.39 -27.84
N ARG A 158 41.34 -48.33 -28.60
CA ARG A 158 41.45 -48.30 -30.06
C ARG A 158 42.88 -48.51 -30.53
N ASP A 159 43.81 -47.78 -29.93
CA ASP A 159 45.24 -47.83 -30.28
C ASP A 159 45.86 -49.20 -29.95
N LEU A 160 45.26 -49.94 -29.01
CA LEU A 160 45.63 -51.33 -28.69
C LEU A 160 44.99 -52.38 -29.62
N SER A 161 43.97 -52.02 -30.41
CA SER A 161 43.30 -52.99 -31.30
C SER A 161 44.22 -53.58 -32.40
N PRO A 162 45.12 -52.82 -33.05
CA PRO A 162 46.05 -53.37 -34.04
C PRO A 162 47.06 -54.32 -33.40
N THR A 163 47.61 -53.95 -32.23
CA THR A 163 48.58 -54.80 -31.52
C THR A 163 47.95 -56.12 -31.07
N LEU A 164 46.68 -56.09 -30.66
CA LEU A 164 45.92 -57.30 -30.32
C LEU A 164 45.67 -58.18 -31.56
N ALA A 165 45.37 -57.57 -32.71
CA ALA A 165 45.22 -58.29 -33.97
C ALA A 165 46.55 -58.94 -34.42
N ASP A 166 47.67 -58.24 -34.27
CA ASP A 166 49.01 -58.75 -34.56
C ASP A 166 49.40 -59.90 -33.64
N ILE A 167 49.14 -59.80 -32.33
CA ILE A 167 49.36 -60.90 -31.37
C ILE A 167 48.52 -62.13 -31.75
N ALA A 168 47.26 -61.94 -32.13
CA ALA A 168 46.40 -63.05 -32.55
C ALA A 168 46.92 -63.72 -33.83
N ALA A 169 47.38 -62.93 -34.80
CA ALA A 169 47.99 -63.43 -36.04
C ALA A 169 49.28 -64.22 -35.75
N PHE A 170 50.15 -63.69 -34.87
CA PHE A 170 51.36 -64.37 -34.42
C PHE A 170 51.05 -65.68 -33.69
N MET A 171 50.09 -65.68 -32.75
CA MET A 171 49.69 -66.90 -32.04
C MET A 171 49.18 -67.98 -33.02
N GLN A 172 48.39 -67.58 -34.02
CA GLN A 172 47.92 -68.49 -35.07
C GLN A 172 49.08 -69.05 -35.90
N GLU A 173 50.07 -68.23 -36.26
CA GLU A 173 51.27 -68.67 -36.97
C GLU A 173 52.08 -69.67 -36.13
N VAL A 174 52.27 -69.40 -34.84
CA VAL A 174 52.98 -70.31 -33.92
C VAL A 174 52.24 -71.64 -33.79
N GLU A 175 50.90 -71.65 -33.69
CA GLU A 175 50.13 -72.90 -33.68
C GLU A 175 50.28 -73.68 -34.99
N LEU A 176 50.29 -72.99 -36.13
CA LEU A 176 50.53 -73.62 -37.45
C LEU A 176 51.92 -74.26 -37.52
N GLN A 177 52.96 -73.58 -37.02
CA GLN A 177 54.33 -74.12 -36.99
C GLN A 177 54.47 -75.34 -36.07
N GLN A 178 53.72 -75.41 -34.97
CA GLN A 178 53.75 -76.53 -34.01
C GLN A 178 52.88 -77.73 -34.44
N GLY A 179 52.19 -77.64 -35.59
CA GLY A 179 51.37 -78.74 -36.11
C GLY A 179 50.04 -78.93 -35.38
N PHE A 180 49.58 -77.95 -34.59
CA PHE A 180 48.24 -77.98 -34.02
C PHE A 180 47.23 -77.72 -35.14
N VAL A 181 46.54 -78.77 -35.58
CA VAL A 181 45.49 -78.65 -36.60
C VAL A 181 44.32 -77.87 -36.01
N THR A 182 44.05 -76.68 -36.55
CA THR A 182 42.92 -75.83 -36.18
C THR A 182 41.61 -76.61 -36.34
N ARG A 183 41.01 -77.05 -35.23
CA ARG A 183 39.64 -77.57 -35.27
C ARG A 183 38.68 -76.41 -35.45
N LYS A 184 37.65 -76.60 -36.27
CA LYS A 184 36.67 -75.57 -36.65
C LYS A 184 35.91 -74.92 -35.46
N ASN A 185 36.01 -75.52 -34.27
CA ASN A 185 35.40 -75.05 -33.01
C ASN A 185 36.43 -74.88 -31.87
N ASP A 186 37.73 -74.76 -32.16
CA ASP A 186 38.71 -74.70 -31.08
C ASP A 186 38.60 -73.38 -30.31
N GLY A 187 38.01 -73.45 -29.12
CA GLY A 187 37.72 -72.33 -28.23
C GLY A 187 38.95 -71.76 -27.52
N ARG A 188 40.16 -72.05 -27.99
CA ARG A 188 41.46 -71.64 -27.40
C ARG A 188 41.65 -70.13 -27.23
N GLY A 189 40.74 -69.32 -27.75
CA GLY A 189 40.65 -67.89 -27.47
C GLY A 189 41.25 -67.01 -28.56
N ILE A 190 42.08 -67.55 -29.45
CA ILE A 190 42.73 -66.79 -30.53
C ILE A 190 41.69 -66.14 -31.45
N GLU A 191 40.69 -66.89 -31.92
CA GLU A 191 39.62 -66.31 -32.76
C GLU A 191 38.74 -65.34 -31.97
N ARG A 192 38.59 -65.53 -30.64
CA ARG A 192 37.87 -64.56 -29.78
C ARG A 192 38.63 -63.25 -29.67
N ILE A 193 39.95 -63.31 -29.53
CA ILE A 193 40.82 -62.13 -29.49
C ILE A 193 40.76 -61.40 -30.84
N ARG A 194 40.82 -62.13 -31.95
CA ARG A 194 40.71 -61.56 -33.30
C ARG A 194 39.35 -60.90 -33.54
N GLN A 195 38.26 -61.59 -33.22
CA GLN A 195 36.91 -61.03 -33.32
C GLN A 195 36.70 -59.84 -32.38
N PHE A 196 37.31 -59.86 -31.20
CA PHE A 196 37.27 -58.74 -30.27
C PHE A 196 38.02 -57.52 -30.82
N ALA A 197 39.20 -57.70 -31.42
CA ALA A 197 39.94 -56.63 -32.10
C ALA A 197 39.11 -56.01 -33.25
N TYR A 198 38.50 -56.85 -34.10
CA TYR A 198 37.62 -56.37 -35.18
C TYR A 198 36.37 -55.64 -34.65
N LYS A 199 35.74 -56.14 -33.59
CA LYS A 199 34.58 -55.48 -32.96
C LYS A 199 34.97 -54.14 -32.34
N LEU A 200 36.11 -54.05 -31.66
CA LEU A 200 36.63 -52.79 -31.15
C LEU A 200 36.86 -51.78 -32.28
N GLY A 201 37.51 -52.20 -33.37
CA GLY A 201 37.69 -51.35 -34.54
C GLY A 201 36.37 -50.87 -35.12
N SER A 202 35.41 -51.78 -35.30
CA SER A 202 34.08 -51.51 -35.86
C SER A 202 33.26 -50.52 -35.03
N ILE A 203 33.10 -50.75 -33.73
CA ILE A 203 32.29 -49.92 -32.82
C ILE A 203 32.81 -48.48 -32.82
N LEU A 204 34.13 -48.31 -32.84
CA LEU A 204 34.73 -46.99 -32.82
C LEU A 204 34.74 -46.27 -34.17
N THR A 205 34.74 -46.98 -35.30
CA THR A 205 34.50 -46.34 -36.61
C THR A 205 33.07 -45.84 -36.75
N SER A 206 32.08 -46.55 -36.18
CA SER A 206 30.68 -46.11 -36.23
C SER A 206 30.41 -44.85 -35.40
N ASP A 207 31.08 -44.65 -34.25
CA ASP A 207 30.89 -43.45 -33.42
C ASP A 207 31.41 -42.16 -34.10
N LEU A 208 32.40 -42.29 -35.01
CA LEU A 208 32.93 -41.15 -35.77
C LEU A 208 32.00 -40.67 -36.89
N GLU A 209 31.05 -41.50 -37.33
CA GLU A 209 30.13 -41.14 -38.41
C GLU A 209 28.92 -40.33 -37.92
N VAL A 210 28.68 -40.30 -36.60
CA VAL A 210 27.50 -39.66 -35.99
C VAL A 210 27.73 -38.18 -35.61
N ASP A 211 28.98 -37.72 -35.50
CA ASP A 211 29.31 -36.34 -35.08
C ASP A 211 29.27 -35.32 -36.25
N ASN A 212 28.59 -35.64 -37.35
CA ASN A 212 28.23 -34.66 -38.38
C ASN A 212 26.83 -34.12 -38.03
N PRO A 213 26.71 -33.05 -37.20
CA PRO A 213 25.41 -32.52 -36.87
C PRO A 213 24.72 -32.09 -38.16
N PRO A 214 23.47 -32.53 -38.42
CA PRO A 214 22.70 -31.97 -39.51
C PRO A 214 22.69 -30.46 -39.31
N GLN A 215 23.29 -29.74 -40.26
CA GLN A 215 23.23 -28.29 -40.31
C GLN A 215 21.77 -27.89 -40.12
N SER A 216 21.48 -27.30 -38.97
CA SER A 216 20.15 -26.86 -38.61
C SER A 216 19.82 -25.68 -39.51
N GLU A 217 18.89 -25.92 -40.44
CA GLU A 217 18.08 -24.88 -41.04
C GLU A 217 17.56 -23.95 -39.92
N PRO A 218 17.62 -22.62 -40.11
CA PRO A 218 17.16 -21.66 -39.12
C PRO A 218 15.64 -21.76 -38.98
N VAL A 219 15.17 -22.51 -37.98
CA VAL A 219 13.75 -22.47 -37.58
C VAL A 219 13.46 -21.10 -37.00
N SER A 220 12.82 -20.31 -37.86
CA SER A 220 12.18 -19.03 -37.60
C SER A 220 11.48 -19.03 -36.25
N SER A 221 11.90 -18.06 -35.44
CA SER A 221 11.28 -17.55 -34.24
C SER A 221 9.78 -17.27 -34.43
N ALA A 222 8.94 -18.26 -34.14
CA ALA A 222 7.51 -18.06 -33.95
C ALA A 222 7.20 -18.12 -32.46
N ALA A 223 6.89 -16.94 -31.93
CA ALA A 223 6.37 -16.63 -30.61
C ALA A 223 5.38 -17.67 -30.08
N SER A 224 5.77 -18.42 -29.04
CA SER A 224 4.84 -19.12 -28.16
C SER A 224 4.50 -18.20 -26.98
N SER A 225 3.40 -17.48 -27.15
CA SER A 225 2.70 -16.75 -26.11
C SER A 225 2.39 -17.69 -24.94
N SER A 226 3.04 -17.41 -23.80
CA SER A 226 2.78 -17.99 -22.49
C SER A 226 1.37 -17.65 -22.02
N THR A 227 0.40 -18.53 -22.27
CA THR A 227 -0.88 -18.54 -21.55
C THR A 227 -0.67 -19.31 -20.24
N ARG A 228 -0.29 -18.55 -19.22
CA ARG A 228 -0.16 -18.98 -17.83
C ARG A 228 -1.51 -19.49 -17.32
N ALA A 229 -1.61 -20.81 -17.17
CA ALA A 229 -2.74 -21.50 -16.58
C ALA A 229 -2.98 -21.01 -15.14
N ALA A 230 -4.08 -20.30 -14.92
CA ALA A 230 -4.65 -20.03 -13.61
C ALA A 230 -5.28 -21.32 -13.07
N LYS A 231 -4.46 -22.16 -12.42
CA LYS A 231 -4.96 -23.26 -11.59
C LYS A 231 -5.57 -22.64 -10.33
N LYS A 232 -6.90 -22.59 -10.33
CA LYS A 232 -7.73 -22.10 -9.22
C LYS A 232 -7.64 -23.11 -8.08
N ASP A 233 -6.82 -22.80 -7.09
CA ASP A 233 -6.80 -23.49 -5.81
C ASP A 233 -8.20 -23.46 -5.19
N LYS A 234 -8.84 -24.63 -5.18
CA LYS A 234 -10.10 -24.89 -4.50
C LYS A 234 -9.81 -25.91 -3.39
N LYS A 235 -9.03 -25.49 -2.39
CA LYS A 235 -8.81 -26.28 -1.17
C LYS A 235 -8.63 -25.37 0.03
N SER A 236 -9.75 -24.95 0.59
CA SER A 236 -9.79 -24.48 1.96
C SER A 236 -11.22 -24.55 2.48
N LYS A 237 -11.34 -25.06 3.70
CA LYS A 237 -12.46 -24.95 4.64
C LYS A 237 -13.36 -26.19 4.78
N GLN A 238 -12.77 -27.25 5.33
CA GLN A 238 -13.50 -28.27 6.09
C GLN A 238 -12.60 -28.81 7.23
N VAL A 239 -12.15 -27.95 8.16
CA VAL A 239 -11.67 -28.36 9.49
C VAL A 239 -11.75 -27.12 10.41
N SER A 240 -12.86 -26.94 11.13
CA SER A 240 -12.91 -26.17 12.39
C SER A 240 -14.31 -26.28 13.03
N ASP A 241 -14.84 -27.50 13.17
CA ASP A 241 -16.00 -27.79 14.01
C ASP A 241 -15.68 -29.06 14.80
N ASN A 242 -14.66 -29.01 15.66
CA ASN A 242 -14.39 -30.08 16.61
C ASN A 242 -13.56 -29.58 17.80
N GLU A 243 -14.04 -28.53 18.49
CA GLU A 243 -13.44 -28.11 19.76
C GLU A 243 -14.44 -27.44 20.72
N ALA A 244 -15.70 -27.90 20.73
CA ALA A 244 -16.72 -27.42 21.67
C ALA A 244 -17.30 -28.54 22.58
N ALA A 245 -16.60 -29.65 22.76
CA ALA A 245 -17.07 -30.77 23.59
C ALA A 245 -16.20 -31.10 24.82
N GLN A 246 -15.21 -30.26 25.17
CA GLN A 246 -14.37 -30.49 26.36
C GLN A 246 -14.11 -29.21 27.15
N GLN A 247 -15.10 -28.79 27.91
CA GLN A 247 -15.03 -28.09 29.20
C GLN A 247 -16.50 -27.80 29.58
N GLN A 248 -17.07 -28.59 30.49
CA GLN A 248 -17.22 -28.24 31.91
C GLN A 248 -18.07 -26.99 32.13
#